data_AF-K5BAQ9-F1
#
_entry.id   AF-K5BAQ9-F1
#
_cell.length_a   1.000
_cell.length_b   1.000
_cell.length_c   1.000
_cell.angle_alpha   90.00
_cell.angle_beta   90.00
_cell.angle_gamma   90.00
#
_symmetry.space_group_name_H-M   'P 1'
#
loop_
_entity.id
_entity.type
_entity.pdbx_description
1 polymer ?
#
loop_
_entity_poly.entity_id
_entity_poly.type
_entity_poly.pdbx_seq_one_letter_code
_entity_poly.pdbx_strand_id
1 'polypeptide(L)'
;MVKTAPRLPDGTPFPTLYYLTHPALVAAVSRLESAGVMREMSERLQQDSELAAAYRRAHEAYLAERDAIESLGTTFSGGGMPDRVKCLHVLVAHSLAKGPGVNPIGDEALAMLVDDPSLDGVLDKGVWRR
;
A
#
# COMPACT_ATOMS: atom_id res chain seq x y z
N MET A 1 5.45 -8.41 5.32
CA MET A 1 4.03 -8.43 4.87
C MET A 1 3.59 -9.88 4.77
N VAL A 2 2.29 -10.14 4.67
CA VAL A 2 1.73 -11.44 4.30
C VAL A 2 0.76 -11.28 3.15
N LYS A 3 0.63 -12.31 2.31
CA LYS A 3 -0.35 -12.40 1.23
C LYS A 3 -1.54 -13.26 1.71
N THR A 4 -2.77 -12.80 1.50
CA THR A 4 -4.00 -13.45 1.99
C THR A 4 -4.84 -14.03 0.85
N ALA A 5 -5.73 -14.97 1.18
CA ALA A 5 -6.73 -15.44 0.23
C ALA A 5 -7.80 -14.35 0.00
N PRO A 6 -8.37 -14.23 -1.23
CA PRO A 6 -9.43 -13.27 -1.52
C PRO A 6 -10.75 -13.54 -0.79
N ARG A 7 -10.92 -14.71 -0.15
CA ARG A 7 -12.07 -15.04 0.69
C ARG A 7 -11.64 -15.57 2.05
N LEU A 8 -12.49 -15.31 3.04
CA LEU A 8 -12.41 -15.97 4.34
C LEU A 8 -12.88 -17.44 4.23
N PRO A 9 -12.61 -18.30 5.23
CA PRO A 9 -13.05 -19.71 5.20
C PRO A 9 -14.56 -19.91 5.06
N ASP A 10 -15.37 -18.92 5.45
CA ASP A 10 -16.83 -18.92 5.31
C ASP A 10 -17.32 -18.39 3.94
N GLY A 11 -16.41 -18.06 3.02
CA GLY A 11 -16.70 -17.54 1.69
C GLY A 11 -16.86 -16.01 1.61
N THR A 12 -16.81 -15.31 2.74
CA THR A 12 -16.93 -13.84 2.78
C THR A 12 -15.81 -13.18 1.95
N PRO A 13 -16.14 -12.23 1.04
CA PRO A 13 -15.13 -11.49 0.29
C PRO A 13 -14.15 -10.74 1.20
N PHE A 14 -12.85 -10.98 0.97
CA PHE A 14 -11.74 -10.32 1.64
C PHE A 14 -10.84 -9.64 0.60
N PRO A 15 -11.16 -8.38 0.22
CA PRO A 15 -10.56 -7.72 -0.95
C PRO A 15 -9.09 -7.29 -0.74
N THR A 16 -8.59 -7.34 0.49
CA THR A 16 -7.20 -7.01 0.83
C THR A 16 -6.33 -8.24 0.63
N LEU A 17 -5.39 -8.16 -0.32
CA LEU A 17 -4.41 -9.18 -0.65
C LEU A 17 -3.12 -9.09 0.18
N TYR A 18 -2.70 -7.87 0.56
CA TYR A 18 -1.44 -7.61 1.26
C TYR A 18 -1.70 -7.01 2.64
N TYR A 19 -1.17 -7.64 3.67
CA TYR A 19 -1.28 -7.18 5.05
C TYR A 19 0.10 -6.88 5.65
N LEU A 20 0.23 -5.71 6.26
CA LEU A 20 1.44 -5.30 6.97
C LEU A 20 1.43 -5.88 8.38
N THR A 21 2.48 -6.62 8.75
CA THR A 21 2.49 -7.40 9.99
C THR A 21 3.68 -7.09 10.91
N HIS A 22 4.73 -6.42 10.42
CA HIS A 22 5.89 -6.11 11.25
C HIS A 22 5.53 -5.02 12.28
N PRO A 23 5.59 -5.28 13.60
CA PRO A 23 5.03 -4.37 14.61
C PRO A 23 5.59 -2.96 14.55
N ALA A 24 6.92 -2.82 14.43
CA ALA A 24 7.56 -1.50 14.35
C ALA A 24 7.10 -0.71 13.10
N LEU A 25 6.91 -1.40 11.98
CA LEU A 25 6.52 -0.77 10.72
C LEU A 25 5.04 -0.42 10.72
N VAL A 26 4.19 -1.26 11.30
CA VAL A 26 2.77 -0.95 11.56
C VAL A 26 2.65 0.31 12.43
N ALA A 27 3.41 0.37 13.53
CA ALA A 27 3.42 1.55 14.40
C ALA A 27 3.92 2.81 13.67
N ALA A 28 4.96 2.70 12.85
CA ALA A 28 5.50 3.82 12.07
C ALA A 28 4.52 4.33 11.01
N VAL A 29 3.88 3.42 10.27
CA VAL A 29 2.84 3.78 9.30
C VAL A 29 1.64 4.43 9.98
N SER A 30 1.23 3.93 11.15
CA SER A 30 0.14 4.51 11.94
C SER A 30 0.44 5.97 12.37
N ARG A 31 1.71 6.29 12.66
CA ARG A 31 2.14 7.67 12.94
C ARG A 31 1.95 8.57 11.72
N LEU A 32 2.33 8.12 10.52
CA LEU A 32 2.09 8.89 9.28
C LEU A 32 0.60 9.11 9.03
N GLU A 33 -0.23 8.07 9.23
CA GLU A 33 -1.69 8.18 9.06
C GLU A 33 -2.29 9.22 10.01
N SER A 34 -1.85 9.24 11.27
CA SER A 34 -2.31 10.19 12.29
C SER A 34 -1.76 11.61 12.07
N ALA A 35 -0.61 11.74 11.41
CA ALA A 35 -0.03 13.03 11.03
C ALA A 35 -0.73 13.69 9.83
N GLY A 36 -1.73 13.04 9.22
CA GLY A 36 -2.52 13.60 8.13
C GLY A 36 -1.94 13.36 6.72
N VAL A 37 -0.88 12.57 6.59
CA VAL A 37 -0.19 12.28 5.31
C VAL A 37 -1.16 11.73 4.25
N MET A 38 -2.13 10.91 4.65
CA MET A 38 -3.13 10.35 3.73
C MET A 38 -3.98 11.43 3.05
N ARG A 39 -4.30 12.50 3.76
CA ARG A 39 -5.08 13.63 3.22
C ARG A 39 -4.26 14.34 2.15
N GLU A 40 -3.01 14.67 2.45
CA GLU A 40 -2.08 15.36 1.54
C GLU A 40 -1.81 14.53 0.27
N MET A 41 -1.57 13.22 0.43
CA MET A 41 -1.41 12.31 -0.70
C MET A 41 -2.69 12.20 -1.54
N SER A 42 -3.87 12.22 -0.91
CA SER A 42 -5.15 12.20 -1.64
C SER A 42 -5.40 13.51 -2.39
N GLU A 43 -5.03 14.66 -1.83
CA GLU A 43 -5.10 15.97 -2.51
C GLU A 43 -4.17 15.99 -3.72
N ARG A 44 -2.95 15.45 -3.59
CA ARG A 44 -2.00 15.33 -4.72
C ARG A 44 -2.51 14.44 -5.84
N LEU A 45 -3.19 13.33 -5.53
CA LEU A 45 -3.80 12.48 -6.57
C LEU A 45 -4.83 13.24 -7.44
N GLN A 46 -5.44 14.31 -6.93
CA GLN A 46 -6.38 15.13 -7.70
C GLN A 46 -5.68 16.17 -8.58
N GLN A 47 -4.45 16.54 -8.24
CA GLN A 47 -3.71 17.63 -8.86
C GLN A 47 -2.64 17.13 -9.84
N ASP A 48 -2.12 15.91 -9.61
CA ASP A 48 -1.06 15.29 -10.39
C ASP A 48 -1.60 14.10 -11.20
N SER A 49 -1.80 14.34 -12.49
CA SER A 49 -2.33 13.32 -13.41
C SER A 49 -1.38 12.13 -13.62
N GLU A 50 -0.07 12.35 -13.51
CA GLU A 50 0.93 11.30 -13.69
C GLU A 50 0.96 10.38 -12.47
N LEU A 51 0.95 10.96 -11.26
CA LEU A 51 0.82 10.21 -10.01
C LEU A 51 -0.48 9.41 -9.99
N ALA A 52 -1.60 10.02 -10.36
CA ALA A 52 -2.90 9.34 -10.44
C ALA A 52 -2.88 8.17 -11.44
N ALA A 53 -2.24 8.35 -12.60
CA ALA A 53 -2.09 7.29 -13.59
C ALA A 53 -1.19 6.15 -13.07
N ALA A 54 -0.09 6.46 -12.38
CA ALA A 54 0.78 5.47 -11.77
C ALA A 54 0.07 4.69 -10.66
N TYR A 55 -0.73 5.35 -9.82
CA TYR A 55 -1.49 4.72 -8.76
C TYR A 55 -2.65 3.85 -9.29
N ARG A 56 -3.29 4.26 -10.41
CA ARG A 56 -4.23 3.40 -11.16
C ARG A 56 -3.56 2.13 -11.70
N ARG A 57 -2.38 2.24 -12.30
CA ARG A 57 -1.62 1.05 -12.75
C ARG A 57 -1.27 0.12 -11.59
N ALA A 58 -0.89 0.68 -10.44
CA ALA A 58 -0.65 -0.10 -9.21
C ALA A 58 -1.90 -0.86 -8.78
N HIS A 59 -3.07 -0.21 -8.85
CA HIS A 59 -4.35 -0.83 -8.52
C HIS A 59 -4.73 -1.96 -9.49
N GLU A 60 -4.57 -1.75 -10.79
CA GLU A 60 -4.83 -2.77 -11.81
C GLU A 60 -3.94 -3.99 -11.63
N ALA A 61 -2.64 -3.79 -11.37
CA ALA A 61 -1.71 -4.88 -11.06
C ALA A 61 -2.10 -5.64 -9.78
N TYR A 62 -2.55 -4.92 -8.75
CA TYR A 62 -3.04 -5.53 -7.51
C TYR A 62 -4.27 -6.41 -7.77
N LEU A 63 -5.26 -5.90 -8.52
CA LEU A 63 -6.48 -6.64 -8.84
C LEU A 63 -6.18 -7.87 -9.69
N ALA A 64 -5.34 -7.73 -10.72
CA ALA A 64 -4.94 -8.84 -11.57
C ALA A 64 -4.31 -9.98 -10.76
N GLU A 65 -3.46 -9.65 -9.79
CA GLU A 65 -2.84 -10.67 -8.94
C GLU A 65 -3.80 -11.30 -7.93
N ARG A 66 -4.72 -10.51 -7.36
CA ARG A 66 -5.74 -11.05 -6.46
C ARG A 66 -6.66 -11.99 -7.22
N ASP A 67 -7.14 -11.57 -8.37
CA ASP A 67 -8.13 -12.30 -9.16
C ASP A 67 -7.52 -13.54 -9.85
N ALA A 68 -6.19 -13.58 -10.01
CA ALA A 68 -5.47 -14.79 -10.39
C ALA A 68 -5.50 -15.89 -9.31
N ILE A 69 -5.75 -15.55 -8.03
CA ILE A 69 -6.03 -16.54 -6.98
C ILE A 69 -7.50 -16.94 -7.04
N GLU A 70 -8.38 -15.94 -6.93
CA GLU A 70 -9.81 -16.12 -7.02
C GLU A 70 -10.46 -14.76 -7.30
N SER A 71 -11.32 -14.68 -8.33
CA SER A 71 -12.05 -13.44 -8.61
C SER A 71 -13.14 -13.20 -7.57
N LEU A 72 -13.20 -11.95 -7.07
CA LEU A 72 -14.28 -11.48 -6.21
C LEU A 72 -15.43 -10.82 -6.98
N GLY A 73 -15.34 -10.72 -8.31
CA GLY A 73 -16.35 -10.04 -9.14
C GLY A 73 -16.45 -8.54 -8.86
N THR A 74 -15.42 -7.94 -8.25
CA THR A 74 -15.38 -6.50 -7.90
C THR A 74 -14.00 -5.92 -8.17
N THR A 75 -13.95 -4.65 -8.51
CA THR A 75 -12.70 -3.88 -8.61
C THR A 75 -12.31 -3.22 -7.29
N PHE A 76 -13.05 -3.47 -6.20
CA PHE A 76 -12.72 -2.91 -4.89
C PHE A 76 -11.47 -3.56 -4.29
N SER A 77 -10.56 -2.75 -3.74
CA SER A 77 -9.33 -3.21 -3.08
C SER A 77 -9.02 -2.43 -1.78
N GLY A 78 -7.92 -2.80 -1.12
CA GLY A 78 -7.44 -2.14 0.10
C GLY A 78 -6.80 -0.77 -0.15
N GLY A 79 -6.51 -0.02 0.92
CA GLY A 79 -5.75 1.24 0.85
C GLY A 79 -6.44 2.46 0.22
N GLY A 80 -7.62 2.28 -0.41
CA GLY A 80 -8.39 3.39 -1.00
C GLY A 80 -8.09 3.61 -2.48
N MET A 81 -7.28 2.72 -3.06
CA MET A 81 -6.98 2.70 -4.49
C MET A 81 -8.26 2.68 -5.35
N PRO A 82 -8.21 3.28 -6.55
CA PRO A 82 -7.09 4.06 -7.09
C PRO A 82 -7.24 5.58 -6.88
N ASP A 83 -8.33 6.05 -6.27
CA ASP A 83 -8.69 7.48 -6.35
C ASP A 83 -8.33 8.26 -5.09
N ARG A 84 -8.06 7.57 -3.97
CA ARG A 84 -7.72 8.20 -2.69
C ARG A 84 -6.78 7.32 -1.87
N VAL A 85 -6.30 7.87 -0.77
CA VAL A 85 -5.54 7.14 0.24
C VAL A 85 -6.39 7.04 1.50
N LYS A 86 -6.90 5.84 1.81
CA LYS A 86 -7.70 5.57 3.02
C LYS A 86 -6.88 4.91 4.13
N CYS A 87 -5.82 4.20 3.77
CA CYS A 87 -4.94 3.50 4.70
C CYS A 87 -3.59 3.20 4.01
N LEU A 88 -2.49 3.63 4.61
CA LEU A 88 -1.13 3.41 4.12
C LEU A 88 -0.64 1.98 4.35
N HIS A 89 -1.17 1.27 5.34
CA HIS A 89 -0.71 -0.10 5.68
C HIS A 89 -0.75 -1.04 4.48
N VAL A 90 -1.86 -1.03 3.72
CA VAL A 90 -1.98 -1.87 2.51
C VAL A 90 -1.05 -1.39 1.40
N LEU A 91 -0.85 -0.08 1.25
CA LEU A 91 -0.03 0.49 0.17
C LEU A 91 1.46 0.22 0.41
N VAL A 92 1.91 0.38 1.65
CA VAL A 92 3.25 0.00 2.11
C VAL A 92 3.45 -1.50 1.96
N ALA A 93 2.49 -2.33 2.39
CA ALA A 93 2.58 -3.78 2.22
C ALA A 93 2.67 -4.19 0.74
N HIS A 94 1.91 -3.53 -0.14
CA HIS A 94 1.95 -3.76 -1.58
C HIS A 94 3.33 -3.40 -2.16
N SER A 95 3.88 -2.23 -1.78
CA SER A 95 5.21 -1.77 -2.22
C SER A 95 6.32 -2.71 -1.78
N LEU A 96 6.28 -3.17 -0.52
CA LEU A 96 7.23 -4.17 -0.01
C LEU A 96 7.12 -5.51 -0.73
N ALA A 97 5.92 -5.90 -1.16
CA ALA A 97 5.70 -7.16 -1.86
C ALA A 97 6.17 -7.13 -3.33
N LYS A 98 6.15 -5.95 -3.95
CA LYS A 98 6.43 -5.77 -5.39
C LYS A 98 7.77 -5.13 -5.69
N GLY A 99 8.34 -4.44 -4.72
CA GLY A 99 9.52 -3.62 -4.88
C GLY A 99 9.20 -2.19 -5.31
N PRO A 100 10.22 -1.31 -5.31
CA PRO A 100 10.05 0.11 -5.62
C PRO A 100 9.51 0.36 -7.03
N GLY A 101 8.73 1.42 -7.17
CA GLY A 101 8.21 1.90 -8.45
C GLY A 101 6.85 1.31 -8.83
N VAL A 102 6.36 0.31 -8.09
CA VAL A 102 5.08 -0.34 -8.39
C VAL A 102 3.90 0.41 -7.79
N ASN A 103 4.01 0.88 -6.54
CA ASN A 103 2.95 1.64 -5.89
C ASN A 103 3.50 2.96 -5.35
N PRO A 104 3.34 4.08 -6.10
CA PRO A 104 4.04 5.32 -5.78
C PRO A 104 3.70 5.89 -4.40
N ILE A 105 2.46 5.70 -3.93
CA ILE A 105 2.02 6.16 -2.60
C ILE A 105 2.68 5.34 -1.48
N GLY A 106 2.72 4.01 -1.65
CA GLY A 106 3.36 3.15 -0.65
C GLY A 106 4.87 3.32 -0.64
N ASP A 107 5.48 3.53 -1.80
CA ASP A 107 6.91 3.84 -1.91
C ASP A 107 7.26 5.17 -1.23
N GLU A 108 6.43 6.20 -1.41
CA GLU A 108 6.62 7.50 -0.77
C GLU A 108 6.51 7.39 0.75
N ALA A 109 5.52 6.64 1.26
CA ALA A 109 5.41 6.37 2.69
C ALA A 109 6.63 5.60 3.24
N LEU A 110 7.19 4.67 2.47
CA LEU A 110 8.43 3.98 2.85
C LEU A 110 9.64 4.93 2.88
N ALA A 111 9.72 5.85 1.91
CA ALA A 111 10.77 6.87 1.88
C ALA A 111 10.68 7.83 3.08
N MET A 112 9.49 8.20 3.53
CA MET A 112 9.29 9.01 4.74
C MET A 112 9.74 8.30 6.02
N LEU A 113 9.72 6.97 6.03
CA LEU A 113 10.04 6.14 7.20
C LEU A 113 11.48 5.63 7.22
N VAL A 114 12.21 5.76 6.11
CA VAL A 114 13.51 5.10 5.92
C VAL A 114 14.58 5.52 6.94
N ASP A 115 14.45 6.73 7.48
CA ASP A 115 15.36 7.30 8.48
C ASP A 115 14.85 7.19 9.92
N ASP A 116 13.69 6.55 10.14
CA ASP A 116 13.17 6.27 11.47
C ASP A 116 14.07 5.24 12.18
N PRO A 117 14.72 5.59 13.31
CA PRO A 117 15.62 4.68 14.02
C PRO A 117 14.91 3.40 14.51
N SER A 118 13.60 3.43 14.72
CA SER A 118 12.81 2.24 15.09
C SER A 118 12.70 1.21 13.96
N LEU A 119 13.15 1.55 12.76
CA LEU A 119 13.14 0.70 11.57
C LEU A 119 14.55 0.33 11.06
N ASP A 120 15.60 0.62 11.84
CA ASP A 120 16.95 0.18 11.51
C ASP A 120 17.01 -1.35 11.42
N GLY A 121 17.51 -1.85 10.28
CA GLY A 121 17.54 -3.29 9.97
C GLY A 121 16.19 -3.88 9.51
N VAL A 122 15.11 -3.09 9.51
CA VAL A 122 13.78 -3.48 8.99
C VAL A 122 13.60 -2.98 7.55
N LEU A 123 13.99 -1.74 7.27
CA LEU A 123 13.96 -1.15 5.93
C LEU A 123 15.37 -0.99 5.37
N ASP A 124 15.56 -1.40 4.12
CA ASP A 124 16.79 -1.15 3.38
C ASP A 124 16.83 0.31 2.91
N LYS A 125 17.73 1.10 3.50
CA LYS A 125 17.88 2.53 3.16
C LYS A 125 18.36 2.74 1.73
N GLY A 126 19.14 1.82 1.16
CA GLY A 126 19.60 1.91 -0.22
C GLY A 126 18.49 1.70 -1.25
N VAL A 127 17.40 1.03 -0.84
CA VAL A 127 16.25 0.74 -1.70
C VAL A 127 15.17 1.83 -1.60
N TRP A 128 14.90 2.32 -0.39
CA TRP A 128 13.72 3.16 -0.12
C TRP A 128 14.02 4.65 0.05
N ARG A 129 15.30 5.04 0.18
CA ARG A 129 15.66 6.45 0.18
C ARG A 129 15.55 7.00 -1.25
N ARG A 130 14.78 8.07 -1.43
CA ARG A 130 14.55 8.75 -2.72
C ARG A 130 15.09 10.16 -2.67
#